data_AF-A0A948E7E5-F1
#
_entry.id   AF-A0A948E7E5-F1
#
_cell.length_a   1.000
_cell.length_b   1.000
_cell.length_c   1.000
_cell.angle_alpha   90.00
_cell.angle_beta   90.00
_cell.angle_gamma   90.00
#
_symmetry.space_group_name_H-M   'P 1'
#
loop_
_entity.id
_entity.type
_entity.pdbx_description
1 polymer ?
#
loop_
_entity_poly.entity_id
_entity_poly.type
_entity_poly.pdbx_seq_one_letter_code
_entity_poly.pdbx_strand_id
1 'polypeptide(L)'
;MKRVVLILAVFTLFAGCKEETVTGDDCGDGVIDTGEECDGDALGGATCTGQGYYGGTIGCSDECQLDVTECEGAGRCGDGVLHQLYGEQCDGSILGGTTCEDLELGAGALACNSICRFDTSGCEFGGS
;
A
#
# COMPACT_ATOMS: atom_id res chain seq x y z
N MET A 1 24.19 -15.22 -77.81
CA MET A 1 23.28 -14.04 -77.88
C MET A 1 22.07 -14.29 -77.00
N LYS A 2 22.03 -13.77 -75.75
CA LYS A 2 20.81 -13.75 -74.92
C LYS A 2 20.93 -12.68 -73.83
N ARG A 3 20.38 -11.51 -74.19
CA ARG A 3 19.61 -10.52 -73.41
C ARG A 3 20.07 -10.23 -71.98
N VAL A 4 20.71 -9.07 -71.86
CA VAL A 4 20.83 -8.24 -70.65
C VAL A 4 19.45 -8.09 -70.00
N VAL A 5 19.30 -8.58 -68.77
CA VAL A 5 18.11 -8.36 -67.94
C VAL A 5 18.36 -7.09 -67.14
N LEU A 6 17.67 -6.02 -67.56
CA LEU A 6 17.60 -4.72 -66.93
C LEU A 6 16.69 -4.86 -65.69
N ILE A 7 17.27 -5.22 -64.54
CA ILE A 7 16.55 -5.19 -63.25
C ILE A 7 16.67 -3.76 -62.71
N LEU A 8 15.59 -3.00 -62.86
CA LEU A 8 15.36 -1.73 -62.20
C LEU A 8 15.56 -1.92 -60.69
N ALA A 9 16.64 -1.35 -60.15
CA ALA A 9 16.87 -1.24 -58.72
C ALA A 9 15.80 -0.33 -58.13
N VAL A 10 14.67 -0.90 -57.74
CA VAL A 10 13.68 -0.21 -56.90
C VAL A 10 14.30 -0.11 -55.51
N PHE A 11 14.88 1.05 -55.23
CA PHE A 11 15.17 1.56 -53.90
C PHE A 11 13.85 1.65 -53.12
N THR A 12 13.31 0.52 -52.65
CA THR A 12 12.32 0.56 -51.59
C THR A 12 13.10 0.90 -50.33
N LEU A 13 13.08 2.19 -49.98
CA LEU A 13 13.34 2.67 -48.62
C LEU A 13 12.37 1.95 -47.68
N PHE A 14 12.71 0.73 -47.28
CA PHE A 14 12.33 0.24 -45.98
C PHE A 14 13.26 0.95 -45.00
N ALA A 15 12.99 2.24 -44.79
CA ALA A 15 13.29 2.84 -43.51
C ALA A 15 12.46 2.00 -42.53
N GLY A 16 13.07 0.94 -42.00
CA GLY A 16 12.49 0.18 -40.92
C GLY A 16 12.08 1.20 -39.89
N CYS A 17 10.77 1.28 -39.61
CA CYS A 17 10.33 1.85 -38.36
C CYS A 17 11.17 1.12 -37.32
N LYS A 18 12.06 1.84 -36.64
CA LYS A 18 12.64 1.31 -35.42
C LYS A 18 11.42 1.03 -34.56
N GLU A 19 11.13 -0.24 -34.34
CA GLU A 19 10.33 -0.60 -33.19
C GLU A 19 11.20 -0.17 -32.02
N GLU A 20 10.93 1.03 -31.50
CA GLU A 20 11.28 1.30 -30.13
C GLU A 20 10.39 0.35 -29.35
N THR A 21 10.89 -0.87 -29.15
CA THR A 21 10.57 -1.59 -27.95
C THR A 21 11.02 -0.64 -26.85
N VAL A 22 10.07 0.13 -26.31
CA VAL A 22 10.27 0.84 -25.05
C VAL A 22 10.55 -0.28 -24.06
N THR A 23 11.83 -0.55 -23.86
CA THR A 23 12.36 -1.42 -22.82
C THR A 23 13.14 -0.54 -21.84
N GLY A 24 12.70 0.69 -21.66
CA GLY A 24 12.99 1.45 -20.45
C GLY A 24 11.83 1.15 -19.52
N ASP A 25 12.13 0.90 -18.24
CA ASP A 25 11.11 0.86 -17.17
C ASP A 25 10.02 1.88 -17.48
N ASP A 26 8.77 1.41 -17.63
CA ASP A 26 7.61 2.29 -17.84
C ASP A 26 7.46 3.27 -16.64
N CYS A 27 8.10 2.92 -15.52
CA CYS A 27 8.12 3.70 -14.31
C CYS A 27 8.77 5.08 -14.46
N GLY A 28 8.01 6.09 -14.10
CA GLY A 28 8.38 7.50 -14.15
C GLY A 28 7.86 8.22 -15.39
N ASP A 29 6.96 7.60 -16.17
CA ASP A 29 6.33 8.22 -17.33
C ASP A 29 5.04 9.01 -16.99
N GLY A 30 4.56 8.83 -15.75
CA GLY A 30 3.38 9.49 -15.19
C GLY A 30 2.06 8.77 -15.48
N VAL A 31 2.09 7.54 -16.00
CA VAL A 31 0.95 6.66 -16.26
C VAL A 31 1.17 5.36 -15.48
N ILE A 32 0.12 4.86 -14.83
CA ILE A 32 0.21 3.57 -14.14
C ILE A 32 0.05 2.46 -15.16
N ASP A 33 1.15 1.78 -15.46
CA ASP A 33 1.19 0.67 -16.40
C ASP A 33 1.00 -0.70 -15.76
N THR A 34 0.93 -1.75 -16.59
CA THR A 34 0.71 -3.11 -16.09
C THR A 34 1.91 -3.59 -15.27
N GLY A 35 1.72 -3.72 -13.97
CA GLY A 35 2.76 -4.17 -13.03
C GLY A 35 3.17 -3.09 -12.04
N GLU A 36 2.72 -1.86 -12.24
CA GLU A 36 2.95 -0.73 -11.34
C GLU A 36 1.79 -0.57 -10.35
N GLU A 37 2.12 -0.13 -9.15
CA GLU A 37 1.11 0.27 -8.16
C GLU A 37 0.79 1.77 -8.26
N CYS A 38 1.76 2.56 -8.75
CA CYS A 38 1.71 4.00 -8.95
C CYS A 38 2.79 4.42 -9.95
N ASP A 39 2.74 5.65 -10.46
CA ASP A 39 3.83 6.28 -11.21
C ASP A 39 3.93 7.77 -10.85
N GLY A 40 5.00 8.16 -10.15
CA GLY A 40 5.18 9.53 -9.70
C GLY A 40 3.99 10.01 -8.85
N ASP A 41 3.26 11.02 -9.32
CA ASP A 41 2.05 11.55 -8.67
C ASP A 41 0.77 10.75 -9.02
N ALA A 42 0.84 9.85 -10.02
CA ALA A 42 -0.25 8.97 -10.40
C ALA A 42 -0.35 7.82 -9.38
N LEU A 43 -1.07 8.06 -8.28
CA LEU A 43 -1.18 7.11 -7.17
C LEU A 43 -2.34 6.11 -7.30
N GLY A 44 -3.13 6.16 -8.39
CA GLY A 44 -4.24 5.22 -8.61
C GLY A 44 -5.37 5.31 -7.57
N GLY A 45 -5.43 6.42 -6.81
CA GLY A 45 -6.36 6.58 -5.67
C GLY A 45 -5.90 5.91 -4.38
N ALA A 46 -4.68 5.38 -4.34
CA ALA A 46 -4.07 4.90 -3.10
C ALA A 46 -3.96 6.04 -2.09
N THR A 47 -4.13 5.69 -0.81
CA THR A 47 -4.02 6.61 0.33
C THR A 47 -3.42 5.86 1.51
N CYS A 48 -2.75 6.56 2.43
CA CYS A 48 -2.26 5.93 3.66
C CYS A 48 -3.38 5.24 4.44
N THR A 49 -4.57 5.86 4.50
CA THR A 49 -5.77 5.25 5.12
C THR A 49 -6.24 3.99 4.41
N GLY A 50 -6.13 3.94 3.09
CA GLY A 50 -6.40 2.73 2.30
C GLY A 50 -5.42 1.60 2.59
N GLN A 51 -4.19 1.94 3.01
CA GLN A 51 -3.15 0.98 3.41
C GLN A 51 -3.20 0.63 4.91
N GLY A 52 -4.20 1.11 5.65
CA GLY A 52 -4.41 0.79 7.06
C GLY A 52 -3.70 1.71 8.06
N TYR A 53 -3.08 2.78 7.60
CA TYR A 53 -2.51 3.83 8.46
C TYR A 53 -3.55 4.87 8.84
N TYR A 54 -3.35 5.59 9.94
CA TYR A 54 -4.30 6.61 10.37
C TYR A 54 -4.30 7.88 9.52
N GLY A 55 -3.21 8.14 8.80
CA GLY A 55 -3.05 9.33 7.98
C GLY A 55 -1.68 9.39 7.32
N GLY A 56 -1.28 10.60 6.92
CA GLY A 56 -0.05 10.84 6.18
C GLY A 56 -0.29 11.04 4.68
N THR A 57 0.82 11.15 3.96
CA THR A 57 0.85 11.26 2.50
C THR A 57 1.45 9.99 1.93
N ILE A 58 0.77 9.36 0.97
CA ILE A 58 1.33 8.18 0.29
C ILE A 58 2.17 8.66 -0.90
N GLY A 59 3.34 8.05 -1.07
CA GLY A 59 4.25 8.34 -2.17
C GLY A 59 4.29 7.21 -3.19
N CYS A 60 5.12 7.41 -4.22
CA CYS A 60 5.50 6.40 -5.19
C CYS A 60 7.01 6.32 -5.23
N SER A 61 7.58 5.12 -5.13
CA SER A 61 9.04 4.93 -5.23
C SER A 61 9.52 4.97 -6.69
N ASP A 62 10.84 5.03 -6.87
CA ASP A 62 11.49 4.95 -8.19
C ASP A 62 11.30 3.57 -8.87
N GLU A 63 10.72 2.59 -8.16
CA GLU A 63 10.34 1.26 -8.65
C GLU A 63 8.81 1.12 -8.83
N CYS A 64 8.07 2.23 -8.82
CA CYS A 64 6.63 2.29 -9.03
C CYS A 64 5.82 1.42 -8.07
N GLN A 65 6.33 1.30 -6.84
CA GLN A 65 5.65 0.71 -5.70
C GLN A 65 5.15 1.82 -4.78
N LEU A 66 4.04 1.58 -4.09
CA LEU A 66 3.55 2.55 -3.12
C LEU A 66 4.56 2.72 -1.98
N ASP A 67 4.99 3.97 -1.76
CA ASP A 67 5.83 4.32 -0.63
C ASP A 67 4.95 4.77 0.54
N VAL A 68 5.00 4.02 1.64
CA VAL A 68 4.24 4.26 2.86
C VAL A 68 5.07 4.90 3.98
N THR A 69 6.31 5.30 3.72
CA THR A 69 7.22 5.83 4.75
C THR A 69 6.60 7.01 5.51
N GLU A 70 5.97 7.96 4.79
CA GLU A 70 5.28 9.11 5.40
C GLU A 70 3.95 8.72 6.07
N CYS A 71 3.37 7.57 5.73
CA CYS A 71 2.19 7.02 6.40
C CYS A 71 2.53 6.48 7.80
N GLU A 72 3.71 5.88 7.97
CA GLU A 72 4.15 5.30 9.25
C GLU A 72 4.19 6.34 10.37
N GLY A 73 4.47 7.61 10.05
CA GLY A 73 4.46 8.70 11.03
C GLY A 73 3.10 8.97 11.67
N ALA A 74 2.00 8.56 11.02
CA ALA A 74 0.65 8.64 11.60
C ALA A 74 0.31 7.43 12.49
N GLY A 75 1.09 6.35 12.41
CA GLY A 75 0.83 5.09 13.11
C GLY A 75 -0.32 4.28 12.51
N ARG A 76 -0.52 3.10 13.06
CA ARG A 76 -1.63 2.20 12.73
C ARG A 76 -1.91 1.22 13.88
N CYS A 77 -3.10 0.65 13.87
CA CYS A 77 -3.40 -0.41 14.81
C CYS A 77 -2.45 -1.60 14.67
N GLY A 78 -1.88 -2.03 15.79
CA GLY A 78 -0.97 -3.17 15.88
C GLY A 78 0.48 -2.82 15.57
N ASP A 79 0.87 -1.54 15.69
CA ASP A 79 2.26 -1.10 15.55
C ASP A 79 3.01 -1.06 16.88
N GLY A 80 2.34 -1.43 17.98
CA GLY A 80 2.93 -1.48 19.31
C GLY A 80 2.99 -0.12 20.01
N VAL A 81 2.25 0.88 19.53
CA VAL A 81 2.11 2.18 20.19
C VAL A 81 0.62 2.49 20.35
N LEU A 82 0.22 2.91 21.55
CA LEU A 82 -1.18 3.27 21.81
C LEU A 82 -1.50 4.69 21.29
N HIS A 83 -2.12 4.75 20.10
CA HIS A 83 -2.51 5.97 19.40
C HIS A 83 -3.88 6.52 19.84
N GLN A 84 -3.97 7.02 21.08
CA GLN A 84 -5.23 7.53 21.64
C GLN A 84 -5.87 8.65 20.80
N LEU A 85 -5.06 9.49 20.14
CA LEU A 85 -5.56 10.56 19.27
C LEU A 85 -6.35 10.01 18.07
N TYR A 86 -6.03 8.80 17.62
CA TYR A 86 -6.71 8.10 16.53
C TYR A 86 -7.76 7.11 17.02
N GLY A 87 -8.07 7.11 18.32
CA GLY A 87 -9.18 6.34 18.90
C GLY A 87 -8.86 4.89 19.24
N GLU A 88 -7.58 4.51 19.26
CA GLU A 88 -7.18 3.23 19.82
C GLU A 88 -7.49 3.16 21.32
N GLN A 89 -8.09 2.04 21.73
CA GLN A 89 -8.29 1.72 23.15
C GLN A 89 -7.13 0.88 23.70
N CYS A 90 -6.47 0.14 22.82
CA CYS A 90 -5.37 -0.76 23.10
C CYS A 90 -4.56 -0.97 21.81
N ASP A 91 -3.34 -1.48 21.91
CA ASP A 91 -2.54 -1.99 20.78
C ASP A 91 -1.89 -3.32 21.16
N GLY A 92 -2.35 -4.42 20.57
CA GLY A 92 -1.84 -5.76 20.90
C GLY A 92 -1.99 -6.09 22.39
N SER A 93 -0.87 -6.18 23.12
CA SER A 93 -0.87 -6.39 24.58
C SER A 93 -0.87 -5.09 25.40
N ILE A 94 -0.78 -3.94 24.75
CA ILE A 94 -0.80 -2.61 25.37
C ILE A 94 -2.25 -2.21 25.61
N LEU A 95 -2.80 -2.55 26.77
CA LEU A 95 -4.21 -2.25 27.13
C LEU A 95 -4.41 -0.87 27.76
N GLY A 96 -3.38 -0.01 27.73
CA GLY A 96 -3.42 1.30 28.40
C GLY A 96 -3.60 1.23 29.92
N GLY A 97 -3.32 0.05 30.53
CA GLY A 97 -3.55 -0.21 31.94
C GLY A 97 -5.01 -0.57 32.30
N THR A 98 -5.91 -0.63 31.32
CA THR A 98 -7.31 -0.99 31.53
C THR A 98 -7.45 -2.49 31.79
N THR A 99 -8.28 -2.87 32.75
CA THR A 99 -8.65 -4.26 33.02
C THR A 99 -10.16 -4.52 32.86
N CYS A 100 -10.58 -5.79 32.99
CA CYS A 100 -12.01 -6.13 33.02
C CYS A 100 -12.72 -5.47 34.21
N GLU A 101 -12.05 -5.33 35.35
CA GLU A 101 -12.57 -4.69 36.55
C GLU A 101 -12.81 -3.19 36.34
N ASP A 102 -11.90 -2.49 35.65
CA ASP A 102 -12.05 -1.06 35.33
C ASP A 102 -13.25 -0.79 34.42
N LEU A 103 -13.62 -1.76 33.58
CA LEU A 103 -14.78 -1.73 32.70
C LEU A 103 -16.07 -2.19 33.41
N GLU A 104 -16.01 -2.50 34.71
CA GLU A 104 -17.12 -3.04 35.50
C GLU A 104 -17.65 -4.39 34.95
N LEU A 105 -16.78 -5.17 34.30
CA LEU A 105 -17.11 -6.47 33.71
C LEU A 105 -16.68 -7.66 34.55
N GLY A 106 -16.12 -7.43 35.74
CA GLY A 106 -15.63 -8.46 36.65
C GLY A 106 -14.17 -8.81 36.43
N ALA A 107 -13.78 -10.03 36.81
CA ALA A 107 -12.41 -10.51 36.66
C ALA A 107 -12.13 -10.98 35.23
N GLY A 108 -10.94 -11.50 34.98
CA GLY A 108 -10.61 -12.19 33.72
C GLY A 108 -9.55 -11.47 32.90
N ALA A 109 -9.44 -11.85 31.63
CA ALA A 109 -8.41 -11.35 30.72
C ALA A 109 -9.04 -10.44 29.67
N LEU A 110 -8.74 -9.14 29.76
CA LEU A 110 -9.05 -8.18 28.72
C LEU A 110 -8.05 -8.36 27.57
N ALA A 111 -8.52 -8.37 26.32
CA ALA A 111 -7.68 -8.48 25.14
C ALA A 111 -7.86 -7.25 24.23
N CYS A 112 -6.96 -7.13 23.25
CA CYS A 112 -7.09 -6.16 22.17
C CYS A 112 -7.37 -6.88 20.86
N ASN A 113 -8.39 -6.42 20.12
CA ASN A 113 -8.69 -6.98 18.81
C ASN A 113 -7.91 -6.30 17.68
N SER A 114 -8.07 -6.81 16.45
CA SER A 114 -7.36 -6.35 15.26
C SER A 114 -7.73 -4.94 14.77
N ILE A 115 -8.68 -4.28 15.42
CA ILE A 115 -9.06 -2.89 15.15
C ILE A 115 -8.81 -1.98 16.36
N CYS A 116 -7.97 -2.44 17.30
CA CYS A 116 -7.52 -1.68 18.47
C CYS A 116 -8.66 -1.25 19.40
N ARG A 117 -9.63 -2.16 19.53
CA ARG A 117 -10.74 -2.07 20.49
C ARG A 117 -10.60 -3.17 21.52
N PHE A 118 -11.04 -2.88 22.74
CA PHE A 118 -11.07 -3.89 23.78
C PHE A 118 -11.96 -5.07 23.36
N ASP A 119 -11.39 -6.26 23.42
CA ASP A 119 -12.11 -7.53 23.37
C ASP A 119 -12.37 -7.97 24.81
N THR A 120 -13.64 -7.89 25.21
CA THR A 120 -14.11 -8.20 26.56
C THR A 120 -14.60 -9.64 26.67
N SER A 121 -14.42 -10.47 25.65
CA SER A 121 -14.90 -11.86 25.63
C SER A 121 -14.22 -12.74 26.70
N GLY A 122 -13.02 -12.35 27.14
CA GLY A 122 -12.30 -12.97 28.25
C GLY A 122 -12.61 -12.39 29.63
N CYS A 123 -13.51 -11.41 29.74
CA CYS A 123 -13.98 -10.90 31.03
C CYS A 123 -15.06 -11.82 31.61
N GLU A 124 -14.88 -12.21 32.86
CA GLU A 124 -15.78 -13.06 33.61
C GLU A 124 -16.65 -12.20 34.53
N PHE A 125 -17.91 -12.01 34.13
CA PHE A 125 -18.88 -11.33 34.99
C PHE A 125 -19.07 -12.16 36.25
N GLY A 126 -18.59 -11.66 37.40
CA GLY A 126 -18.85 -12.23 38.71
C GLY A 126 -20.34 -12.13 39.00
N GLY A 127 -21.11 -13.12 38.53
CA GLY A 127 -22.53 -13.25 38.83
C GLY A 127 -22.73 -13.24 40.35
N SER A 128 -23.64 -12.36 40.77
CA SER A 128 -23.95 -11.97 42.16
C SER A 128 -24.31 -13.13 43.08
#